data_AF-A0A2J8VGU9-F1
#
_entry.id   AF-A0A2J8VGU9-F1
#
_cell.length_a   1.000
_cell.length_b   1.000
_cell.length_c   1.000
_cell.angle_alpha   90.00
_cell.angle_beta   90.00
_cell.angle_gamma   90.00
#
_symmetry.space_group_name_H-M   'P 1'
#
loop_
_entity.id
_entity.type
_entity.pdbx_description
1 polymer ?
#
loop_
_entity_poly.entity_id
_entity_poly.type
_entity_poly.pdbx_seq_one_letter_code
_entity_poly.pdbx_strand_id
1 'polypeptide(L)'
;MRGSVERGWGWGHCASSPLLLWTLLLFAAPFGLLGEKTRQLLEFDSTNVSNTAAKPPGRPYPPYSLADFSWNNITDSLDPATLSATFQGHPMNDPTRTFANGSLAFRVQAFSRSSRPAQPPRLLHTADTCQLEVALVGASPRGNHSLFGLEVATLGQGPDCPSMQEQHSIDDEYAPAVFQRRD
;
A
#
# COMPACT_ATOMS: atom_id res chain seq x y z
N MET A 1 -32.11 -11.82 -48.07
CA MET A 1 -30.66 -11.50 -47.98
C MET A 1 -30.52 -10.01 -47.72
N ARG A 2 -30.21 -9.61 -46.49
CA ARG A 2 -29.93 -8.23 -46.11
C ARG A 2 -28.78 -8.30 -45.12
N GLY A 3 -27.58 -7.97 -45.58
CA GLY A 3 -26.36 -7.98 -44.77
C GLY A 3 -26.38 -6.82 -43.78
N SER A 4 -26.22 -7.15 -42.50
CA SER A 4 -26.06 -6.20 -41.40
C SER A 4 -24.59 -5.78 -41.34
N VAL A 5 -24.31 -4.49 -41.47
CA VAL A 5 -23.00 -3.89 -41.18
C VAL A 5 -22.98 -3.57 -39.69
N GLU A 6 -22.24 -4.36 -38.90
CA GLU A 6 -21.85 -3.95 -37.56
C GLU A 6 -20.76 -2.87 -37.66
N ARG A 7 -21.03 -1.70 -37.09
CA ARG A 7 -20.02 -0.67 -36.85
C ARG A 7 -19.46 -0.90 -35.46
N GLY A 8 -18.23 -1.39 -35.38
CA GLY A 8 -17.49 -1.53 -34.14
C GLY A 8 -17.23 -0.18 -33.48
N TRP A 9 -17.63 -0.03 -32.22
CA TRP A 9 -17.20 1.04 -31.34
C TRP A 9 -15.98 0.52 -30.58
N GLY A 10 -14.78 0.79 -31.10
CA GLY A 10 -13.54 0.58 -30.36
C GLY A 10 -13.37 1.70 -29.35
N TRP A 11 -13.51 1.41 -28.06
CA TRP A 11 -13.05 2.30 -27.01
C TRP A 11 -11.52 2.27 -27.02
N GLY A 12 -10.90 3.42 -27.26
CA GLY A 12 -9.47 3.58 -27.15
C GLY A 12 -9.04 3.30 -25.71
N HIS A 13 -8.24 2.25 -25.54
CA HIS A 13 -7.52 2.02 -24.31
C HIS A 13 -6.52 3.17 -24.12
N CYS A 14 -6.82 4.09 -23.20
CA CYS A 14 -5.83 5.02 -22.68
C CYS A 14 -4.81 4.20 -21.87
N ALA A 15 -3.75 3.76 -22.53
CA ALA A 15 -2.57 3.24 -21.85
C ALA A 15 -2.06 4.31 -20.88
N SER A 16 -1.99 3.99 -19.60
CA SER A 16 -1.40 4.86 -18.59
C SER A 16 0.07 5.05 -18.98
N SER A 17 0.41 6.20 -19.55
CA SER A 17 1.78 6.46 -20.00
C SER A 17 2.71 6.48 -18.78
N PRO A 18 3.89 5.84 -18.82
CA PRO A 18 4.88 5.89 -17.73
C PRO A 18 5.31 7.32 -17.36
N LEU A 19 5.04 8.30 -18.24
CA LEU A 19 5.24 9.73 -17.97
C LEU A 19 4.24 10.31 -16.96
N LEU A 20 2.99 9.79 -16.91
CA LEU A 20 1.97 10.20 -15.93
C LEU A 20 2.34 9.73 -14.52
N LEU A 21 2.95 8.54 -14.41
CA LEU A 21 3.47 8.07 -13.13
C LEU A 21 4.69 8.85 -12.68
N TRP A 22 5.58 9.24 -13.61
CA TRP A 22 6.69 10.15 -13.31
C TRP A 22 6.22 11.49 -12.75
N THR A 23 5.13 12.03 -13.31
CA THR A 23 4.51 13.25 -12.76
C THR A 23 3.84 12.99 -11.41
N LEU A 24 3.17 11.84 -11.23
CA LEU A 24 2.54 11.48 -9.95
C LEU A 24 3.57 11.26 -8.83
N LEU A 25 4.71 10.63 -9.13
CA LEU A 25 5.83 10.42 -8.18
C LEU A 25 6.52 11.75 -7.82
N LEU A 26 6.60 12.69 -8.75
CA LEU A 26 7.13 14.05 -8.50
C LEU A 26 6.14 14.95 -7.75
N PHE A 27 4.83 14.72 -7.88
CA PHE A 27 3.78 15.53 -7.24
C PHE A 27 3.07 14.86 -6.06
N ALA A 28 3.50 13.67 -5.62
CA ALA A 28 3.08 13.07 -4.36
C ALA A 28 3.72 13.80 -3.16
N ALA A 29 3.64 15.13 -3.14
CA ALA A 29 3.67 15.88 -1.91
C ALA A 29 2.35 15.60 -1.17
N PRO A 30 2.36 15.40 0.15
CA PRO A 30 1.15 15.16 0.91
C PRO A 30 0.34 16.47 0.98
N PHE A 31 -0.45 16.75 -0.05
CA PHE A 31 -1.45 17.80 0.01
C PHE A 31 -2.55 17.34 0.96
N GLY A 32 -2.61 18.03 2.11
CA GLY A 32 -3.59 17.81 3.15
C GLY A 32 -5.01 18.02 2.63
N LEU A 33 -5.81 16.96 2.68
CA LEU A 33 -7.25 17.02 2.50
C LEU A 33 -7.90 16.75 3.86
N LEU A 34 -8.32 17.87 4.47
CA LEU A 34 -9.43 18.06 5.41
C LEU A 34 -9.86 16.84 6.25
N GLY A 35 -9.35 16.79 7.48
CA GLY A 35 -9.77 15.86 8.54
C GLY A 35 -8.55 15.37 9.32
N GLU A 36 -8.29 15.95 10.49
CA GLU A 36 -7.18 15.54 11.36
C GLU A 36 -7.15 14.02 11.57
N LYS A 37 -5.99 13.41 11.27
CA LYS A 37 -5.59 12.03 11.59
C LYS A 37 -6.18 10.90 10.73
N THR A 38 -6.28 11.04 9.41
CA THR A 38 -6.37 9.86 8.54
C THR A 38 -4.98 9.57 7.97
N ARG A 39 -4.49 8.33 8.10
CA ARG A 39 -3.13 7.81 7.75
C ARG A 39 -2.27 7.63 8.99
N GLN A 40 -2.47 6.50 9.65
CA GLN A 40 -1.83 6.14 10.91
C GLN A 40 -1.11 4.80 10.79
N LEU A 41 0.04 4.70 11.45
CA LEU A 41 0.60 3.41 11.87
C LEU A 41 -0.04 3.05 13.21
N LEU A 42 -0.70 1.90 13.24
CA LEU A 42 -1.42 1.38 14.39
C LEU A 42 -0.59 0.30 15.08
N GLU A 43 -0.74 0.21 16.39
CA GLU A 43 -0.11 -0.83 17.20
C GLU A 43 -1.12 -1.31 18.24
N PHE A 44 -1.25 -2.63 18.41
CA PHE A 44 -2.21 -3.26 19.30
C PHE A 44 -1.53 -4.28 20.20
N ASP A 45 -1.86 -4.29 21.49
CA ASP A 45 -1.52 -5.38 22.40
C ASP A 45 -2.51 -6.54 22.24
N SER A 46 -2.03 -7.65 21.67
CA SER A 46 -2.85 -8.84 21.41
C SER A 46 -2.95 -9.80 22.61
N THR A 47 -2.48 -9.41 23.79
CA THR A 47 -2.54 -10.24 25.00
C THR A 47 -3.99 -10.63 25.33
N ASN A 48 -4.25 -11.94 25.45
CA ASN A 48 -5.57 -12.53 25.75
C ASN A 48 -6.67 -12.25 24.72
N VAL A 49 -6.33 -11.94 23.47
CA VAL A 49 -7.32 -11.74 22.39
C VAL A 49 -7.53 -13.04 21.62
N SER A 50 -8.79 -13.51 21.55
CA SER A 50 -9.17 -14.64 20.70
C SER A 50 -9.34 -14.20 19.24
N ASN A 51 -8.82 -14.98 18.30
CA ASN A 51 -8.88 -14.73 16.87
C ASN A 51 -10.35 -14.70 16.37
N THR A 52 -10.99 -13.53 16.35
CA THR A 52 -12.34 -13.32 15.84
C THR A 52 -12.37 -12.12 14.92
N ALA A 53 -12.85 -12.31 13.68
CA ALA A 53 -12.67 -11.38 12.57
C ALA A 53 -13.35 -10.00 12.72
N ALA A 54 -14.25 -9.83 13.70
CA ALA A 54 -15.06 -8.62 13.86
C ALA A 54 -14.55 -7.65 14.95
N LYS A 55 -13.47 -7.98 15.67
CA LYS A 55 -12.91 -7.14 16.74
C LYS A 55 -11.52 -6.63 16.36
N PRO A 56 -11.10 -5.45 16.88
CA PRO A 56 -9.72 -5.03 16.74
C PRO A 56 -8.79 -6.14 17.27
N PRO A 57 -7.60 -6.31 16.66
CA PRO A 57 -6.73 -7.46 16.93
C PRO A 57 -6.10 -7.44 18.33
N GLY A 58 -6.35 -6.37 19.11
CA GLY A 58 -5.85 -6.18 20.46
C GLY A 58 -6.34 -4.88 21.08
N ARG A 59 -5.80 -4.52 22.24
CA ARG A 59 -6.00 -3.20 22.84
C ARG A 59 -5.12 -2.18 22.11
N PRO A 60 -5.67 -1.08 21.57
CA PRO A 60 -4.88 -0.12 20.81
C PRO A 60 -3.93 0.67 21.71
N TYR A 61 -2.69 0.82 21.25
CA TYR A 61 -1.79 1.86 21.75
C TYR A 61 -2.08 3.21 21.05
N PRO A 62 -1.56 4.34 21.56
CA PRO A 62 -1.63 5.62 20.85
C PRO A 62 -1.02 5.52 19.43
N PRO A 63 -1.77 5.82 18.37
CA PRO A 63 -1.29 5.62 17.00
C PRO A 63 -0.20 6.61 16.63
N TYR A 64 0.63 6.25 15.64
CA TYR A 64 1.58 7.19 15.05
C TYR A 64 0.94 7.84 13.81
N SER A 65 0.78 9.16 13.85
CA SER A 65 0.33 9.95 12.71
C SER A 65 1.44 10.00 11.66
N LEU A 66 1.16 9.54 10.43
CA LEU A 66 2.15 9.58 9.35
C LEU A 66 2.43 11.01 8.85
N ALA A 67 1.56 11.97 9.18
CA ALA A 67 1.83 13.39 8.93
C ALA A 67 2.93 13.95 9.84
N ASP A 68 3.18 13.31 10.98
CA ASP A 68 4.21 13.70 11.95
C ASP A 68 5.54 12.94 11.74
N PHE A 69 5.73 12.36 10.56
CA PHE A 69 6.98 11.70 10.15
C PHE A 69 7.86 12.65 9.35
N SER A 70 9.17 12.54 9.57
CA SER A 70 10.19 13.04 8.65
C SER A 70 10.50 11.97 7.62
N TRP A 71 10.61 12.37 6.35
CA TRP A 71 10.86 11.49 5.22
C TRP A 71 12.19 11.84 4.55
N ASN A 72 12.97 10.83 4.19
CA ASN A 72 14.21 10.99 3.44
C ASN A 72 13.93 11.56 2.04
N ASN A 73 14.97 12.15 1.44
CA ASN A 73 14.86 12.62 0.06
C ASN A 73 14.70 11.43 -0.90
N ILE A 74 13.69 11.50 -1.77
CA ILE A 74 13.40 10.46 -2.76
C ILE A 74 14.49 10.34 -3.84
N THR A 75 15.24 11.42 -4.10
CA THR A 75 16.29 11.42 -5.13
C THR A 75 17.35 10.33 -4.86
N ASP A 76 17.59 9.99 -3.60
CA ASP A 76 18.58 9.01 -3.19
C ASP A 76 18.13 7.55 -3.46
N SER A 77 16.81 7.33 -3.62
CA SER A 77 16.22 5.98 -3.79
C SER A 77 15.54 5.76 -5.14
N LEU A 78 15.49 6.78 -5.99
CA LEU A 78 14.90 6.70 -7.32
C LEU A 78 15.78 5.83 -8.24
N ASP A 79 15.21 4.75 -8.75
CA ASP A 79 15.84 3.84 -9.70
C ASP A 79 15.04 3.81 -11.01
N PRO A 80 15.51 4.54 -12.05
CA PRO A 80 14.87 4.54 -13.37
C PRO A 80 14.93 3.19 -14.09
N ALA A 81 15.91 2.33 -13.80
CA ALA A 81 16.04 1.04 -14.47
C ALA A 81 14.95 0.06 -14.01
N THR A 82 14.58 0.12 -12.73
CA THR A 82 13.50 -0.70 -12.15
C THR A 82 12.16 0.03 -12.03
N LEU A 83 12.12 1.31 -12.42
CA LEU A 83 10.97 2.20 -12.29
C LEU A 83 10.43 2.23 -10.85
N SER A 84 11.33 2.36 -9.87
CA SER A 84 10.97 2.33 -8.46
C SER A 84 11.56 3.48 -7.65
N ALA A 85 10.90 3.80 -6.54
CA ALA A 85 11.36 4.77 -5.56
C ALA A 85 10.91 4.36 -4.15
N THR A 86 11.68 4.72 -3.13
CA THR A 86 11.38 4.37 -1.73
C THR A 86 11.28 5.63 -0.86
N PHE A 87 10.13 5.82 -0.22
CA PHE A 87 9.92 6.81 0.82
C PHE A 87 10.18 6.16 2.17
N GLN A 88 11.29 6.53 2.81
CA GLN A 88 11.65 6.01 4.13
C GLN A 88 11.58 7.14 5.15
N GLY A 89 10.99 6.88 6.31
CA GLY A 89 10.79 7.90 7.32
C GLY A 89 10.71 7.36 8.74
N HIS A 90 10.73 8.30 9.67
CA HIS A 90 10.60 8.06 11.11
C HIS A 90 9.82 9.21 11.76
N PRO A 91 9.20 9.01 12.94
CA PRO A 91 8.52 10.09 13.65
C PRO A 91 9.47 11.27 13.92
N MET A 92 8.98 12.50 13.78
CA MET A 92 9.73 13.72 14.13
C MET A 92 9.96 13.84 15.64
N ASN A 93 9.01 13.35 16.43
CA ASN A 93 9.08 13.35 17.90
C ASN A 93 8.94 11.91 18.42
N ASP A 94 10.04 11.34 18.91
CA ASP A 94 10.12 9.97 19.41
C ASP A 94 10.80 9.93 20.80
N PRO A 95 10.11 10.40 21.85
CA PRO A 95 10.69 10.49 23.19
C PRO A 95 11.00 9.12 23.79
N THR A 96 10.25 8.08 23.40
CA THR A 96 10.46 6.70 23.82
C THR A 96 11.55 5.98 23.03
N ARG A 97 12.13 6.64 22.02
CA ARG A 97 13.18 6.08 21.14
C ARG A 97 12.74 4.79 20.46
N THR A 98 11.45 4.66 20.16
CA THR A 98 10.89 3.49 19.48
C THR A 98 11.49 3.32 18.09
N PHE A 99 11.75 4.42 17.38
CA PHE A 99 12.32 4.47 16.04
C PHE A 99 13.80 4.88 16.02
N ALA A 100 14.53 4.82 17.15
CA ALA A 100 15.94 5.23 17.18
C ALA A 100 16.83 4.52 16.15
N ASN A 101 16.56 3.23 15.88
CA ASN A 101 17.15 2.44 14.79
C ASN A 101 16.07 1.89 13.84
N GLY A 102 14.89 2.51 13.86
CA GLY A 102 13.70 2.01 13.18
C GLY A 102 13.25 2.95 12.07
N SER A 103 12.59 2.40 11.05
CA SER A 103 11.96 3.20 10.00
C SER A 103 10.74 2.52 9.43
N LEU A 104 9.84 3.34 8.90
CA LEU A 104 8.74 2.91 8.03
C LEU A 104 9.12 3.29 6.60
N ALA A 105 9.01 2.33 5.68
CA ALA A 105 9.31 2.54 4.27
C ALA A 105 8.12 2.16 3.38
N PHE A 106 7.84 3.02 2.40
CA PHE A 106 6.90 2.80 1.31
C PHE A 106 7.69 2.75 0.01
N ARG A 107 7.82 1.56 -0.59
CA ARG A 107 8.47 1.39 -1.89
C ARG A 107 7.40 1.26 -2.97
N VAL A 108 7.47 2.15 -3.95
CA VAL A 108 6.56 2.19 -5.10
C VAL A 108 7.32 1.69 -6.32
N GLN A 109 6.74 0.74 -7.06
CA GLN A 109 7.30 0.23 -8.30
C GLN A 109 6.25 0.21 -9.41
N ALA A 110 6.63 0.75 -10.57
CA ALA A 110 5.86 0.69 -11.80
C ALA A 110 6.28 -0.51 -12.66
N PHE A 111 5.42 -0.87 -13.61
CA PHE A 111 5.72 -1.90 -14.58
C PHE A 111 5.35 -1.42 -15.99
N SER A 112 6.14 -1.82 -16.97
CA SER A 112 5.90 -1.49 -18.40
C SER A 112 5.20 -2.61 -19.17
N ARG A 113 5.06 -3.78 -18.54
CA ARG A 113 4.46 -4.98 -19.13
C ARG A 113 3.89 -5.86 -18.03
N SER A 114 3.02 -6.79 -18.41
CA SER A 114 2.50 -7.78 -17.48
C SER A 114 3.53 -8.87 -17.21
N SER A 115 3.74 -9.19 -15.93
CA SER A 115 4.63 -10.27 -15.48
C SER A 115 4.36 -10.60 -14.01
N ARG A 116 5.10 -11.59 -13.50
CA ARG A 116 5.09 -11.99 -12.10
C ARG A 116 6.50 -11.90 -11.52
N PRO A 117 6.70 -11.26 -10.36
CA PRO A 117 7.99 -11.27 -9.67
C PRO A 117 8.41 -12.69 -9.26
N ALA A 118 9.72 -12.92 -9.15
CA ALA A 118 10.25 -14.16 -8.58
C ALA A 118 10.07 -14.20 -7.05
N GLN A 119 10.09 -13.04 -6.40
CA GLN A 119 9.99 -12.93 -4.95
C GLN A 119 8.51 -12.98 -4.48
N PRO A 120 8.20 -13.74 -3.41
CA PRO A 120 6.91 -13.66 -2.72
C PRO A 120 6.54 -12.22 -2.32
N PRO A 121 5.26 -11.82 -2.36
CA PRO A 121 4.06 -12.64 -2.63
C PRO A 121 3.76 -12.86 -4.13
N ARG A 122 4.70 -12.53 -5.03
CA ARG A 122 4.58 -12.77 -6.48
C ARG A 122 3.27 -12.24 -7.08
N LEU A 123 2.81 -11.06 -6.67
CA LEU A 123 1.58 -10.48 -7.22
C LEU A 123 1.74 -10.24 -8.73
N LEU A 124 0.72 -10.65 -9.50
CA LEU A 124 0.64 -10.36 -10.92
C LEU A 124 0.53 -8.84 -11.09
N HIS A 125 1.39 -8.25 -11.90
CA HIS A 125 1.30 -6.86 -12.29
C HIS A 125 1.08 -6.73 -13.79
N THR A 126 0.56 -5.59 -14.20
CA THR A 126 0.38 -5.15 -15.59
C THR A 126 0.98 -3.76 -15.79
N ALA A 127 1.02 -3.29 -17.04
CA ALA A 127 1.47 -1.93 -17.35
C ALA A 127 0.59 -0.83 -16.73
N ASP A 128 -0.63 -1.17 -16.30
CA ASP A 128 -1.61 -0.24 -15.74
C ASP A 128 -1.62 -0.25 -14.21
N THR A 129 -0.71 -0.99 -13.58
CA THR A 129 -0.64 -1.15 -12.12
C THR A 129 0.69 -0.67 -11.57
N CYS A 130 0.67 -0.27 -10.30
CA CYS A 130 1.87 -0.07 -9.49
C CYS A 130 1.79 -0.97 -8.28
N GLN A 131 2.94 -1.45 -7.82
CA GLN A 131 3.06 -2.21 -6.59
C GLN A 131 3.57 -1.30 -5.48
N LEU A 132 2.89 -1.36 -4.33
CA LEU A 132 3.30 -0.71 -3.09
C LEU A 132 3.77 -1.78 -2.11
N GLU A 133 5.01 -1.68 -1.68
CA GLU A 133 5.59 -2.48 -0.60
C GLU A 133 5.74 -1.60 0.64
N VAL A 134 5.27 -2.10 1.79
CA VAL A 134 5.35 -1.40 3.07
C VAL A 134 6.21 -2.22 4.01
N ALA A 135 7.24 -1.60 4.58
CA ALA A 135 8.15 -2.25 5.51
C ALA A 135 8.33 -1.41 6.78
N LEU A 136 8.02 -2.00 7.94
CA LEU A 136 8.39 -1.47 9.24
C LEU A 136 9.60 -2.27 9.75
N VAL A 137 10.76 -1.63 9.86
CA VAL A 137 12.03 -2.30 10.17
C VAL A 137 12.68 -1.61 11.36
N GLY A 138 13.13 -2.39 12.35
CA GLY A 138 13.94 -1.90 13.47
C GLY A 138 13.20 -1.05 14.53
N ALA A 139 11.90 -0.82 14.37
CA ALA A 139 11.09 -0.15 15.38
C ALA A 139 10.88 -1.07 16.59
N SER A 140 11.09 -0.53 17.80
CA SER A 140 10.92 -1.27 19.06
C SER A 140 9.44 -1.31 19.43
N PRO A 141 8.79 -2.48 19.49
CA PRO A 141 7.39 -2.56 19.92
C PRO A 141 7.20 -2.07 21.35
N ARG A 142 6.03 -1.49 21.64
CA ARG A 142 5.68 -0.97 22.97
C ARG A 142 5.33 -2.08 23.96
N GLY A 143 4.96 -3.26 23.45
CA GLY A 143 4.71 -4.44 24.28
C GLY A 143 5.15 -5.75 23.62
N ASN A 144 5.16 -6.83 24.42
CA ASN A 144 5.68 -8.14 24.01
C ASN A 144 4.82 -8.85 22.96
N HIS A 145 3.53 -8.51 22.86
CA HIS A 145 2.56 -9.10 21.93
C HIS A 145 1.97 -8.03 21.02
N SER A 146 2.83 -7.18 20.47
CA SER A 146 2.40 -6.07 19.63
C SER A 146 2.10 -6.53 18.20
N LEU A 147 0.93 -6.16 17.70
CA LEU A 147 0.52 -6.31 16.32
C LEU A 147 0.45 -4.93 15.67
N PHE A 148 1.11 -4.77 14.53
CA PHE A 148 1.10 -3.53 13.76
C PHE A 148 0.04 -3.57 12.66
N GLY A 149 -0.55 -2.43 12.38
CA GLY A 149 -1.49 -2.23 11.29
C GLY A 149 -1.26 -0.90 10.60
N LEU A 150 -1.74 -0.78 9.37
CA LEU A 150 -1.71 0.47 8.62
C LEU A 150 -3.15 0.89 8.33
N GLU A 151 -3.49 2.12 8.69
CA GLU A 151 -4.75 2.71 8.27
C GLU A 151 -4.64 3.22 6.83
N VAL A 152 -5.57 2.77 5.97
CA VAL A 152 -5.65 3.16 4.57
C VAL A 152 -7.01 3.81 4.33
N ALA A 153 -6.98 5.00 3.72
CA ALA A 153 -8.18 5.74 3.33
C ALA A 153 -8.16 5.98 1.83
N THR A 154 -9.31 5.80 1.18
CA THR A 154 -9.53 6.07 -0.24
C THR A 154 -10.60 7.15 -0.41
N LEU A 155 -10.56 7.87 -1.53
CA LEU A 155 -11.60 8.82 -1.88
C LEU A 155 -12.74 8.06 -2.59
N GLY A 156 -13.92 8.04 -1.97
CA GLY A 156 -15.12 7.43 -2.53
C GLY A 156 -15.81 8.30 -3.57
N GLN A 157 -16.52 7.68 -4.51
CA GLN A 157 -17.33 8.37 -5.53
C GLN A 157 -18.79 8.63 -5.09
N GLY A 158 -19.16 8.24 -3.87
CA GLY A 158 -20.49 8.38 -3.30
C GLY A 158 -20.48 8.28 -1.77
N PRO A 159 -21.64 8.31 -1.11
CA PRO A 159 -21.73 8.22 0.35
C PRO A 159 -21.38 6.84 0.89
N ASP A 160 -21.45 5.81 0.06
CA ASP A 160 -21.19 4.42 0.44
C ASP A 160 -19.71 4.06 0.25
N CYS A 161 -19.16 3.31 1.21
CA CYS A 161 -17.84 2.72 1.08
C CYS A 161 -17.91 1.45 0.21
N PRO A 162 -16.99 1.25 -0.75
CA PRO A 162 -16.91 -0.01 -1.48
C PRO A 162 -16.59 -1.17 -0.51
N SER A 163 -17.18 -2.33 -0.77
CA SER A 163 -16.84 -3.55 -0.05
C SER A 163 -15.59 -4.19 -0.63
N MET A 164 -14.67 -4.64 0.23
CA MET A 164 -13.50 -5.41 -0.18
C MET A 164 -13.93 -6.72 -0.83
N GLN A 165 -13.49 -6.97 -2.07
CA GLN A 165 -13.74 -8.25 -2.73
C GLN A 165 -12.51 -9.15 -2.58
N GLU A 166 -12.72 -10.33 -2.02
CA GLU A 166 -11.67 -11.35 -1.93
C GLU A 166 -11.60 -12.14 -3.25
N GLN A 167 -10.44 -12.15 -3.89
CA GLN A 167 -10.20 -12.94 -5.08
C GLN A 167 -9.25 -14.11 -4.77
N HIS A 168 -9.72 -15.32 -5.07
CA HIS A 168 -8.93 -16.54 -5.00
C HIS A 168 -8.32 -16.84 -6.36
N SER A 169 -6.99 -16.92 -6.43
CA SER A 169 -6.29 -17.44 -7.60
C SER A 169 -5.67 -18.79 -7.26
N ILE A 170 -5.86 -19.77 -8.14
CA ILE A 170 -5.20 -21.07 -8.08
C ILE A 170 -3.77 -20.87 -8.61
N ASP A 171 -2.86 -20.48 -7.73
CA ASP A 171 -1.41 -20.57 -7.95
C ASP A 171 -0.98 -21.87 -7.26
N ASP A 172 -0.33 -22.78 -7.98
CA ASP A 172 0.01 -24.14 -7.55
C ASP A 172 1.17 -24.21 -6.54
N GLU A 173 1.64 -23.06 -6.06
CA GLU A 173 2.77 -22.93 -5.15
C GLU A 173 2.28 -22.68 -3.71
N TYR A 174 2.36 -23.73 -2.89
CA TYR A 174 1.97 -23.82 -1.47
C TYR A 174 2.36 -22.61 -0.60
N ALA A 175 1.38 -21.75 -0.25
CA ALA A 175 1.39 -20.92 0.96
C ALA A 175 -0.05 -20.46 1.35
N PRO A 176 -0.72 -21.13 2.32
CA PRO A 176 -2.18 -20.99 2.53
C PRO A 176 -2.68 -19.62 3.04
N ALA A 177 -1.80 -18.69 3.41
CA ALA A 177 -2.18 -17.32 3.82
C ALA A 177 -1.75 -16.22 2.82
N VAL A 178 -1.09 -16.59 1.71
CA VAL A 178 -0.47 -15.63 0.78
C VAL A 178 -1.39 -15.25 -0.40
N PHE A 179 -2.45 -16.02 -0.66
CA PHE A 179 -3.28 -15.85 -1.86
C PHE A 179 -4.72 -15.40 -1.56
N GLN A 180 -4.86 -14.31 -0.83
CA GLN A 180 -6.07 -13.50 -0.87
C GLN A 180 -5.71 -12.16 -1.50
N ARG A 181 -6.02 -11.99 -2.79
CA ARG A 181 -5.93 -10.67 -3.41
C ARG A 181 -7.18 -9.90 -2.97
N ARG A 182 -6.96 -8.68 -2.49
CA ARG A 182 -8.01 -7.73 -2.10
C ARG A 182 -8.06 -6.69 -3.22
N ASP A 183 -9.08 -6.77 -4.05
CA ASP A 183 -9.35 -5.80 -5.12
C ASP A 183 -10.39 -4.77 -4.65
#